data_AF-A0ABC9BE98-F1
#
_entry.id   AF-A0ABC9BE98-F1
#
_cell.length_a   1.000
_cell.length_b   1.000
_cell.length_c   1.000
_cell.angle_alpha   90.00
_cell.angle_beta   90.00
_cell.angle_gamma   90.00
#
_symmetry.space_group_name_H-M   'P 1'
#
loop_
_entity.id
_entity.type
_entity.pdbx_description
1 polymer ?
#
loop_
_entity_poly.entity_id
_entity_poly.type
_entity_poly.pdbx_seq_one_letter_code
_entity_poly.pdbx_strand_id
1 'polypeptide(L)'
;MAAAQAAADARKLGERGEIVAFHLPPLSEEDPLHQDKKRLLESRNLSCSFHILIPCPAADTLKLLDQMIQAARIVHMDELELYFAGDDDIGPFSARNELEALNLLFKMMNKLLLTSDAVSKEVFQMLQDEIVARLRSVGKKDNAQMVSQTQNHDAEDSLLKWGEHHGVKCKLRIAFYQGAGRGMVASESIGVGDTALEIPESLIISEELLCQSEVFLALKDFNNITSETMLLLWSMRERHNLSSKFKTYFEALPENFNTGLSFGIDALAALEGTLLFDEIMQAKQHLRQQYEDLFPLLCINFPEIFRKDVCTWDNFLWACELWYSNSMMVVLSSGKLSTCLVPVAGLLNHSVSPHILNYGRVDEATKSLKFPLSRPCDAGEQCFLSYGKHPGSHLVTFYGFLPRGDNPYDVIPLDLDTSADEEDGAAQSMSTSQTTHMVRGTWLSRSGGFPMYGLPQPLLSHLRAALGCGLDESTTEADIKENDRVLLETLLSIFNPMLEDLPETDESDRESASWDVKLALDYKDLQRMIISSIVTSCTSALENV
;
A
#
# COMPACT_ATOMS: atom_id res chain seq x y z
N MET A 1 47.36 -12.36 50.38
CA MET A 1 47.17 -10.92 50.08
C MET A 1 46.67 -10.62 48.66
N ALA A 2 46.99 -11.41 47.63
CA ALA A 2 46.45 -11.19 46.28
C ALA A 2 44.94 -11.53 46.12
N ALA A 3 44.41 -12.50 46.88
CA ALA A 3 42.97 -12.82 46.87
C ALA A 3 42.09 -11.77 47.59
N ALA A 4 42.66 -10.98 48.49
CA ALA A 4 41.95 -9.89 49.15
C ALA A 4 41.89 -8.62 48.29
N GLN A 5 42.87 -8.43 47.39
CA GLN A 5 42.87 -7.33 46.42
C GLN A 5 41.88 -7.59 45.28
N ALA A 6 41.76 -8.82 44.79
CA ALA A 6 40.73 -9.19 43.80
C ALA A 6 39.29 -9.05 44.35
N ALA A 7 39.09 -9.31 45.65
CA ALA A 7 37.80 -9.09 46.32
C ALA A 7 37.52 -7.61 46.65
N ALA A 8 38.56 -6.76 46.71
CA ALA A 8 38.44 -5.32 46.87
C ALA A 8 38.19 -4.61 45.53
N ASP A 9 38.76 -5.12 44.43
CA ASP A 9 38.52 -4.62 43.08
C ASP A 9 37.15 -5.09 42.55
N ALA A 10 36.68 -6.30 42.92
CA ALA A 10 35.30 -6.74 42.70
C ALA A 10 34.26 -6.00 43.57
N ARG A 11 34.69 -5.25 44.59
CA ARG A 11 33.85 -4.36 45.41
C ARG A 11 33.95 -2.88 44.98
N LYS A 12 34.70 -2.59 43.92
CA LYS A 12 34.82 -1.26 43.28
C LYS A 12 34.21 -1.20 41.87
N LEU A 13 33.28 -2.10 41.54
CA LEU A 13 32.26 -1.87 40.51
C LEU A 13 30.89 -1.75 41.20
N GLY A 14 30.66 -0.59 41.80
CA GLY A 14 29.33 -0.17 42.21
C GLY A 14 28.63 0.43 41.01
N GLU A 15 27.93 -0.40 40.24
CA GLU A 15 26.78 -0.10 39.35
C GLU A 15 26.43 -1.41 38.65
N ARG A 16 25.65 -2.29 39.31
CA ARG A 16 25.07 -3.46 38.63
C ARG A 16 23.98 -2.94 37.72
N GLY A 17 24.28 -2.83 36.42
CA GLY A 17 23.25 -2.53 35.45
C GLY A 17 22.20 -3.63 35.38
N GLU A 18 20.92 -3.26 35.32
CA GLU A 18 19.82 -4.17 35.05
C GLU A 18 19.80 -4.52 33.55
N ILE A 19 19.47 -5.78 33.23
CA ILE A 19 19.31 -6.25 31.85
C ILE A 19 17.84 -6.51 31.60
N VAL A 20 17.23 -5.73 30.72
CA VAL A 20 15.84 -5.91 30.31
C VAL A 20 15.80 -6.62 28.97
N ALA A 21 15.10 -7.76 28.91
CA ALA A 21 14.90 -8.50 27.67
C ALA A 21 13.76 -7.88 26.85
N PHE A 22 14.04 -7.60 25.58
CA PHE A 22 13.08 -7.08 24.61
C PHE A 22 12.94 -8.07 23.46
N HIS A 23 11.76 -8.65 23.28
CA HIS A 23 11.51 -9.65 22.26
C HIS A 23 10.48 -9.16 21.27
N LEU A 24 10.87 -8.98 20.00
CA LEU A 24 9.90 -8.78 18.92
C LEU A 24 8.97 -10.00 18.84
N PRO A 25 7.73 -9.84 18.35
CA PRO A 25 6.86 -10.97 18.07
C PRO A 25 7.58 -12.00 17.21
N PRO A 26 7.48 -13.30 17.53
CA PRO A 26 8.06 -14.33 16.69
C PRO A 26 7.40 -14.31 15.31
N LEU A 27 8.16 -14.68 14.28
CA LEU A 27 7.61 -14.93 12.96
C LEU A 27 6.56 -16.04 13.07
N SER A 28 5.33 -15.78 12.65
CA SER A 28 4.25 -16.78 12.68
C SER A 28 4.64 -17.98 11.81
N GLU A 29 4.39 -19.19 12.28
CA GLU A 29 4.55 -20.40 11.45
C GLU A 29 3.51 -20.46 10.31
N GLU A 30 2.42 -19.70 10.45
CA GLU A 30 1.38 -19.54 9.43
C GLU A 30 1.70 -18.42 8.42
N ASP A 31 2.79 -17.66 8.61
CA ASP A 31 3.22 -16.65 7.63
C ASP A 31 3.79 -17.37 6.39
N PRO A 32 3.21 -17.19 5.19
CA PRO A 32 3.73 -17.83 3.97
C PRO A 32 5.18 -17.41 3.67
N LEU A 33 5.62 -16.26 4.18
CA LEU A 33 6.96 -15.71 3.99
C LEU A 33 7.92 -16.07 5.15
N HIS A 34 7.50 -16.94 6.07
CA HIS A 34 8.26 -17.28 7.28
C HIS A 34 9.70 -17.69 6.98
N GLN A 35 9.90 -18.61 6.02
CA GLN A 35 11.22 -19.16 5.73
C GLN A 35 12.16 -18.12 5.14
N ASP A 36 11.67 -17.26 4.24
CA ASP A 36 12.48 -16.22 3.61
C ASP A 36 12.85 -15.11 4.59
N LYS A 37 11.89 -14.67 5.43
CA LYS A 37 12.18 -13.71 6.51
C LYS A 37 13.20 -14.26 7.51
N LYS A 38 13.08 -15.54 7.88
CA LYS A 38 14.03 -16.21 8.77
C LYS A 38 15.42 -16.26 8.15
N ARG A 39 15.53 -16.67 6.89
CA ARG A 39 16.80 -16.71 6.14
C ARG A 39 17.46 -15.32 6.10
N LEU A 40 16.66 -14.27 5.87
CA LEU A 40 17.16 -12.89 5.80
C LEU A 40 17.62 -12.34 7.16
N LEU A 41 16.95 -12.72 8.26
CA LEU A 41 17.42 -12.41 9.62
C LEU A 41 18.77 -13.09 9.89
N GLU A 42 18.88 -14.38 9.55
CA GLU A 42 20.09 -15.18 9.76
C GLU A 42 21.27 -14.66 8.93
N SER A 43 21.06 -14.35 7.64
CA SER A 43 22.12 -13.83 6.76
C SER A 43 22.68 -12.49 7.24
N ARG A 44 21.85 -11.68 7.91
CA ARG A 44 22.22 -10.36 8.45
C ARG A 44 22.70 -10.40 9.90
N ASN A 45 22.84 -11.59 10.50
CA ASN A 45 23.18 -11.77 11.91
C ASN A 45 22.23 -10.99 12.86
N LEU A 46 20.97 -10.87 12.49
CA LEU A 46 19.93 -10.23 13.29
C LEU A 46 19.17 -11.28 14.09
N SER A 47 18.61 -10.86 15.22
CA SER A 47 17.71 -11.69 16.02
C SER A 47 16.46 -10.91 16.41
N CYS A 48 15.40 -11.60 16.81
CA CYS A 48 14.21 -10.98 17.38
C CYS A 48 14.31 -10.76 18.90
N SER A 49 15.48 -11.00 19.51
CA SER A 49 15.69 -10.93 20.96
C SER A 49 16.84 -10.00 21.31
N PHE A 50 16.53 -8.96 22.07
CA PHE A 50 17.46 -7.89 22.40
C PHE A 50 17.61 -7.76 23.91
N HIS A 51 18.78 -7.33 24.36
CA HIS A 51 19.08 -7.08 25.76
C HIS A 51 19.42 -5.60 25.94
N ILE A 52 18.54 -4.87 26.62
CA ILE A 52 18.73 -3.46 26.93
C ILE A 52 19.44 -3.37 28.28
N LEU A 53 20.65 -2.81 28.28
CA LEU A 53 21.42 -2.55 29.50
C LEU A 53 20.94 -1.24 30.14
N ILE A 54 20.82 -1.21 31.46
CA ILE A 54 20.32 -0.03 32.20
C ILE A 54 21.21 0.19 33.44
N PRO A 55 21.89 1.35 33.58
CA PRO A 55 21.99 2.44 32.62
C PRO A 55 22.89 2.06 31.43
N CYS A 56 22.65 2.67 30.27
CA CYS A 56 23.48 2.48 29.06
C CYS A 56 23.81 3.85 28.45
N PRO A 57 25.02 4.04 27.88
CA PRO A 57 25.32 5.22 27.10
C PRO A 57 24.32 5.42 25.96
N ALA A 58 23.95 6.67 25.69
CA ALA A 58 22.98 7.01 24.64
C ALA A 58 23.39 6.47 23.26
N ALA A 59 24.69 6.53 22.93
CA ALA A 59 25.20 6.04 21.64
C ALA A 59 25.00 4.53 21.44
N ASP A 60 25.18 3.73 22.49
CA ASP A 60 25.00 2.28 22.42
C ASP A 60 23.52 1.91 22.40
N THR A 61 22.69 2.68 23.11
CA THR A 61 21.23 2.55 23.10
C THR A 61 20.65 2.83 21.70
N LEU A 62 21.14 3.85 21.01
CA LEU A 62 20.71 4.18 19.64
C LEU A 62 21.15 3.12 18.62
N LYS A 63 22.37 2.56 18.74
CA LYS A 63 22.81 1.44 17.90
C LYS A 63 21.94 0.20 18.09
N LEU A 64 21.56 -0.09 19.33
CA LEU A 64 20.63 -1.19 19.62
C LEU A 64 19.27 -0.92 18.98
N LEU A 65 18.76 0.31 19.05
CA LEU A 65 17.52 0.69 18.37
C LEU A 65 17.61 0.49 16.85
N ASP A 66 18.74 0.83 16.22
CA ASP A 66 18.93 0.57 14.78
C ASP A 66 18.83 -0.91 14.44
N GLN A 67 19.42 -1.80 15.26
CA GLN A 67 19.29 -3.24 15.09
C GLN A 67 17.85 -3.73 15.28
N MET A 68 17.14 -3.19 16.28
CA MET A 68 15.73 -3.49 16.53
C MET A 68 14.85 -3.07 15.36
N ILE A 69 15.11 -1.89 14.78
CA ILE A 69 14.41 -1.39 13.59
C ILE A 69 14.68 -2.31 12.39
N GLN A 70 15.93 -2.69 12.14
CA GLN A 70 16.27 -3.58 11.03
C GLN A 70 15.57 -4.94 11.15
N ALA A 71 15.56 -5.54 12.34
CA ALA A 71 14.82 -6.79 12.57
C ALA A 71 13.30 -6.60 12.41
N ALA A 72 12.74 -5.51 12.94
CA ALA A 72 11.31 -5.22 12.83
C ALA A 72 10.88 -4.97 11.37
N ARG A 73 11.72 -4.34 10.54
CA ARG A 73 11.50 -4.19 9.09
C ARG A 73 11.34 -5.55 8.42
N ILE A 74 12.24 -6.50 8.71
CA ILE A 74 12.21 -7.85 8.13
C ILE A 74 10.94 -8.60 8.55
N VAL A 75 10.56 -8.52 9.82
CA VAL A 75 9.32 -9.12 10.33
C VAL A 75 8.09 -8.63 9.55
N HIS A 76 8.08 -7.35 9.19
CA HIS A 76 6.96 -6.70 8.49
C HIS A 76 7.09 -6.68 6.96
N MET A 77 8.08 -7.35 6.36
CA MET A 77 8.20 -7.41 4.91
C MET A 77 7.00 -8.13 4.27
N ASP A 78 6.58 -7.63 3.12
CA ASP A 78 5.70 -8.36 2.21
C ASP A 78 6.47 -9.05 1.08
N GLU A 79 5.73 -9.77 0.24
CA GLU A 79 6.27 -10.55 -0.88
C GLU A 79 7.05 -9.66 -1.85
N LEU A 80 6.52 -8.48 -2.16
CA LEU A 80 7.17 -7.55 -3.06
C LEU A 80 8.46 -7.00 -2.47
N GLU A 81 8.42 -6.59 -1.21
CA GLU A 81 9.60 -6.12 -0.49
C GLU A 81 10.68 -7.20 -0.41
N LEU A 82 10.32 -8.47 -0.19
CA LEU A 82 11.27 -9.59 -0.19
C LEU A 82 11.87 -9.84 -1.58
N TYR A 83 11.05 -9.76 -2.63
CA TYR A 83 11.51 -9.96 -4.00
C TYR A 83 12.56 -8.93 -4.42
N PHE A 84 12.39 -7.67 -3.99
CA PHE A 84 13.28 -6.57 -4.35
C PHE A 84 14.38 -6.26 -3.32
N ALA A 85 14.29 -6.80 -2.10
CA ALA A 85 15.33 -6.60 -1.10
C ALA A 85 16.60 -7.37 -1.49
N GLY A 86 17.68 -6.64 -1.75
CA GLY A 86 19.01 -7.25 -1.87
C GLY A 86 19.54 -7.71 -0.52
N ASP A 87 20.51 -8.63 -0.53
CA ASP A 87 21.11 -9.19 0.68
C ASP A 87 21.62 -8.10 1.65
N ASP A 88 22.23 -7.03 1.12
CA ASP A 88 22.78 -5.90 1.89
C ASP A 88 21.80 -4.73 2.14
N ASP A 89 20.57 -4.78 1.65
CA ASP A 89 19.62 -3.67 1.80
C ASP A 89 18.95 -3.68 3.19
N ILE A 90 19.40 -2.81 4.08
CA ILE A 90 18.85 -2.67 5.45
C ILE A 90 17.53 -1.85 5.51
N GLY A 91 17.03 -1.37 4.38
CA GLY A 91 15.80 -0.59 4.28
C GLY A 91 15.92 0.87 4.76
N PRO A 92 14.78 1.57 4.98
CA PRO A 92 13.42 1.06 4.80
C PRO A 92 13.13 0.65 3.34
N PHE A 93 12.31 -0.39 3.19
CA PHE A 93 11.91 -0.96 1.89
C PHE A 93 10.73 -0.23 1.26
N SER A 94 9.84 0.28 2.11
CA SER A 94 8.76 1.19 1.77
C SER A 94 8.46 2.09 2.98
N ALA A 95 7.75 3.20 2.76
CA ALA A 95 7.24 4.01 3.86
C ALA A 95 6.27 3.20 4.75
N ARG A 96 5.48 2.31 4.15
CA ARG A 96 4.60 1.40 4.89
C ARG A 96 5.39 0.47 5.83
N ASN A 97 6.39 -0.22 5.32
CA ASN A 97 7.25 -1.11 6.10
C ASN A 97 7.92 -0.37 7.27
N GLU A 98 8.42 0.84 7.02
CA GLU A 98 9.00 1.68 8.05
C GLU A 98 7.99 2.05 9.14
N LEU A 99 6.78 2.43 8.75
CA LEU A 99 5.71 2.74 9.69
C LEU A 99 5.32 1.52 10.53
N GLU A 100 5.12 0.34 9.94
CA GLU A 100 4.78 -0.88 10.70
C GLU A 100 5.89 -1.22 11.71
N ALA A 101 7.15 -1.23 11.26
CA ALA A 101 8.31 -1.55 12.08
C ALA A 101 8.44 -0.59 13.29
N LEU A 102 8.37 0.72 13.03
CA LEU A 102 8.49 1.73 14.08
C LEU A 102 7.27 1.73 15.02
N ASN A 103 6.05 1.49 14.53
CA ASN A 103 4.85 1.42 15.38
C ASN A 103 4.85 0.19 16.27
N LEU A 104 5.37 -0.95 15.80
CA LEU A 104 5.57 -2.14 16.63
C LEU A 104 6.48 -1.81 17.82
N LEU A 105 7.64 -1.22 17.54
CA LEU A 105 8.60 -0.80 18.56
C LEU A 105 7.98 0.24 19.51
N PHE A 106 7.29 1.25 18.98
CA PHE A 106 6.61 2.28 19.77
C PHE A 106 5.59 1.67 20.75
N LYS A 107 4.75 0.74 20.28
CA LYS A 107 3.75 0.06 21.12
C LYS A 107 4.40 -0.75 22.23
N MET A 108 5.48 -1.47 21.92
CA MET A 108 6.20 -2.27 22.90
C MET A 108 6.93 -1.40 23.93
N MET A 109 7.56 -0.29 23.51
CA MET A 109 8.19 0.67 24.41
C MET A 109 7.19 1.32 25.37
N ASN A 110 6.01 1.70 24.87
CA ASN A 110 4.92 2.19 25.71
C ASN A 110 4.52 1.18 26.80
N LYS A 111 4.44 -0.11 26.45
CA LYS A 111 4.13 -1.16 27.43
C LYS A 111 5.19 -1.25 28.52
N LEU A 112 6.47 -1.17 28.16
CA LEU A 112 7.57 -1.20 29.13
C LEU A 112 7.58 0.04 30.03
N LEU A 113 7.36 1.23 29.47
CA LEU A 113 7.29 2.49 30.23
C LEU A 113 6.26 2.44 31.37
N LEU A 114 5.12 1.77 31.15
CA LEU A 114 4.06 1.64 32.16
C LEU A 114 4.47 0.79 33.37
N THR A 115 5.38 -0.18 33.19
CA THR A 115 5.75 -1.17 34.23
C THR A 115 7.14 -0.96 34.82
N SER A 116 7.87 0.07 34.40
CA SER A 116 9.28 0.27 34.72
C SER A 116 9.54 1.17 35.93
N ASP A 117 10.71 0.98 36.56
CA ASP A 117 11.21 1.87 37.61
C ASP A 117 11.74 3.21 37.05
N ALA A 118 12.20 4.12 37.90
CA ALA A 118 12.58 5.46 37.49
C ALA A 118 13.79 5.49 36.53
N VAL A 119 14.81 4.66 36.79
CA VAL A 119 16.05 4.64 35.98
C VAL A 119 15.77 4.00 34.61
N SER A 120 15.00 2.92 34.58
CA SER A 120 14.62 2.25 33.34
C SER A 120 13.71 3.13 32.47
N LYS A 121 12.84 3.93 33.09
CA LYS A 121 11.98 4.88 32.38
C LYS A 121 12.77 5.92 31.58
N GLU A 122 13.90 6.41 32.08
CA GLU A 122 14.72 7.38 31.33
C GLU A 122 15.25 6.78 30.02
N VAL A 123 15.75 5.54 30.06
CA VAL A 123 16.26 4.84 28.87
C VAL A 123 15.12 4.53 27.89
N PHE A 124 13.99 4.02 28.36
CA PHE A 124 12.84 3.72 27.50
C PHE A 124 12.19 4.98 26.92
N GLN A 125 12.20 6.10 27.64
CA GLN A 125 11.70 7.37 27.12
C GLN A 125 12.61 7.89 25.99
N MET A 126 13.94 7.82 26.16
CA MET A 126 14.89 8.17 25.10
C MET A 126 14.66 7.34 23.82
N LEU A 127 14.50 6.02 23.95
CA LEU A 127 14.21 5.14 22.83
C LEU A 127 12.87 5.48 22.17
N GLN A 128 11.83 5.74 22.97
CA GLN A 128 10.53 6.15 22.46
C GLN A 128 10.61 7.48 21.70
N ASP A 129 11.30 8.49 22.24
CA ASP A 129 11.42 9.81 21.64
C ASP A 129 12.14 9.72 20.27
N GLU A 130 13.18 8.90 20.17
CA GLU A 130 13.86 8.62 18.91
C GLU A 130 12.94 7.88 17.90
N ILE A 131 12.17 6.89 18.35
CA ILE A 131 11.18 6.22 17.48
C ILE A 131 10.16 7.22 16.95
N VAL A 132 9.64 8.12 17.79
CA VAL A 132 8.69 9.18 17.39
C VAL A 132 9.34 10.17 16.43
N ALA A 133 10.61 10.53 16.63
CA ALA A 133 11.37 11.36 15.71
C ALA A 133 11.49 10.72 14.32
N ARG A 134 11.78 9.41 14.26
CA ARG A 134 11.83 8.65 13.01
C ARG A 134 10.46 8.54 12.34
N LEU A 135 9.40 8.25 13.09
CA LEU A 135 8.02 8.25 12.58
C LEU A 135 7.64 9.59 11.96
N ARG A 136 7.99 10.70 12.61
CA ARG A 136 7.78 12.06 12.08
C ARG A 136 8.54 12.31 10.78
N SER A 137 9.69 11.67 10.58
CA SER A 137 10.51 11.84 9.38
C SER A 137 9.99 11.07 8.15
N VAL A 138 9.16 10.04 8.35
CA VAL A 138 8.59 9.25 7.25
C VAL A 138 7.70 10.14 6.38
N GLY A 139 8.00 10.18 5.08
CA GLY A 139 7.24 10.97 4.10
C GLY A 139 7.63 12.45 4.00
N LYS A 140 8.54 12.97 4.85
CA LYS A 140 8.95 14.39 4.81
C LYS A 140 10.02 14.73 3.76
N LYS A 141 10.46 13.76 2.94
CA LYS A 141 11.48 14.00 1.90
C LYS A 141 10.91 14.75 0.69
N ASP A 142 9.59 14.71 0.48
CA ASP A 142 8.90 15.42 -0.60
C ASP A 142 8.27 16.73 -0.09
N ASN A 143 8.96 17.84 -0.33
CA ASN A 143 8.53 19.19 0.06
C ASN A 143 7.36 19.75 -0.78
N ALA A 144 6.74 18.96 -1.67
CA ALA A 144 5.62 19.41 -2.49
C ALA A 144 4.29 19.30 -1.73
N GLN A 145 4.05 20.22 -0.79
CA GLN A 145 2.72 20.36 -0.17
C GLN A 145 1.65 20.52 -1.25
N MET A 146 0.56 19.77 -1.14
CA MET A 146 -0.59 19.94 -2.02
C MET A 146 -1.15 21.36 -1.85
N VAL A 147 -1.36 22.06 -2.97
CA VAL A 147 -1.92 23.41 -2.94
C VAL A 147 -3.39 23.31 -2.54
N SER A 148 -3.70 23.88 -1.37
CA SER A 148 -5.09 23.98 -0.90
C SER A 148 -5.87 24.98 -1.75
N GLN A 149 -7.10 24.63 -2.08
CA GLN A 149 -8.02 25.46 -2.86
C GLN A 149 -9.22 25.89 -2.02
N THR A 150 -9.71 27.10 -2.28
CA THR A 150 -10.99 27.55 -1.73
C THR A 150 -12.09 27.11 -2.68
N GLN A 151 -12.92 26.16 -2.25
CA GLN A 151 -14.10 25.70 -2.98
C GLN A 151 -15.31 25.64 -2.05
N ASN A 152 -16.53 25.60 -2.60
CA ASN A 152 -17.72 25.33 -1.81
C ASN A 152 -17.67 23.88 -1.30
N HIS A 153 -17.95 23.70 -0.01
CA HIS A 153 -17.90 22.43 0.70
C HIS A 153 -19.10 22.24 1.64
N ASP A 154 -20.22 22.91 1.33
CA ASP A 154 -21.45 22.89 2.13
C ASP A 154 -21.98 21.46 2.36
N ALA A 155 -21.86 20.58 1.35
CA ALA A 155 -22.33 19.20 1.44
C ALA A 155 -21.43 18.35 2.36
N GLU A 156 -20.11 18.46 2.21
CA GLU A 156 -19.14 17.76 3.06
C GLU A 156 -19.18 18.26 4.51
N ASP A 157 -19.34 19.57 4.72
CA ASP A 157 -19.56 20.15 6.06
C ASP A 157 -20.87 19.66 6.69
N SER A 158 -21.93 19.52 5.88
CA SER A 158 -23.19 18.95 6.33
C SER A 158 -23.02 17.49 6.72
N LEU A 159 -22.22 16.72 5.97
CA LEU A 159 -21.88 15.33 6.30
C LEU A 159 -21.08 15.24 7.62
N LEU A 160 -20.09 16.11 7.84
CA LEU A 160 -19.37 16.15 9.12
C LEU A 160 -20.30 16.45 10.29
N LYS A 161 -21.14 17.48 10.18
CA LYS A 161 -22.14 17.84 11.21
C LYS A 161 -23.13 16.70 11.47
N TRP A 162 -23.59 16.04 10.40
CA TRP A 162 -24.45 14.86 10.52
C TRP A 162 -23.72 13.73 11.27
N GLY A 163 -22.45 13.48 10.96
CA GLY A 163 -21.62 12.49 11.65
C GLY A 163 -21.48 12.81 13.13
N GLU A 164 -21.11 14.05 13.48
CA GLU A 164 -20.97 14.51 14.86
C GLU A 164 -22.27 14.35 15.66
N HIS A 165 -23.42 14.70 15.06
CA HIS A 165 -24.73 14.52 15.67
C HIS A 165 -25.04 13.05 15.98
N HIS A 166 -24.47 12.12 15.21
CA HIS A 166 -24.63 10.68 15.40
C HIS A 166 -23.46 10.03 16.17
N GLY A 167 -22.58 10.83 16.78
CA GLY A 167 -21.52 10.34 17.67
C GLY A 167 -20.17 10.09 17.02
N VAL A 168 -19.95 10.52 15.77
CA VAL A 168 -18.60 10.57 15.20
C VAL A 168 -17.75 11.56 15.98
N LYS A 169 -16.54 11.16 16.37
CA LYS A 169 -15.52 12.07 16.91
C LYS A 169 -14.48 12.32 15.85
N CYS A 170 -14.24 13.58 15.51
CA CYS A 170 -13.36 13.97 14.42
C CYS A 170 -12.40 15.07 14.87
N LYS A 171 -11.11 14.91 14.60
CA LYS A 171 -10.06 15.93 14.80
C LYS A 171 -9.63 16.59 13.49
N LEU A 172 -10.45 16.44 12.47
CA LEU A 172 -10.14 16.78 11.10
C LEU A 172 -11.26 17.64 10.53
N ARG A 173 -10.94 18.49 9.54
CA ARG A 173 -11.89 19.34 8.82
C ARG A 173 -11.74 19.16 7.32
N ILE A 174 -12.74 19.56 6.55
CA ILE A 174 -12.70 19.48 5.08
C ILE A 174 -11.68 20.47 4.52
N ALA A 175 -10.97 20.03 3.49
CA ALA A 175 -10.14 20.87 2.65
C ALA A 175 -10.18 20.37 1.20
N PHE A 176 -9.91 21.26 0.25
CA PHE A 176 -9.80 20.92 -1.17
C PHE A 176 -8.37 21.09 -1.62
N TYR A 177 -7.90 20.17 -2.46
CA TYR A 177 -6.53 20.11 -2.95
C TYR A 177 -6.51 19.98 -4.47
N GLN A 178 -5.67 20.78 -5.11
CA GLN A 178 -5.48 20.70 -6.55
C GLN A 178 -5.03 19.28 -6.96
N GLY A 179 -5.78 18.64 -7.85
CA GLY A 179 -5.50 17.30 -8.37
C GLY A 179 -6.00 16.13 -7.52
N ALA A 180 -6.25 16.30 -6.22
CA ALA A 180 -6.84 15.25 -5.37
C ALA A 180 -8.31 15.50 -5.01
N GLY A 181 -8.85 16.68 -5.30
CA GLY A 181 -10.22 17.04 -4.94
C GLY A 181 -10.36 17.26 -3.43
N ARG A 182 -11.46 16.79 -2.85
CA ARG A 182 -11.72 16.89 -1.41
C ARG A 182 -10.74 16.03 -0.62
N GLY A 183 -10.44 16.45 0.59
CA GLY A 183 -9.60 15.73 1.55
C GLY A 183 -9.87 16.23 2.96
N MET A 184 -9.11 15.69 3.92
CA MET A 184 -9.26 16.07 5.33
C MET A 184 -7.94 16.58 5.89
N VAL A 185 -8.00 17.70 6.61
CA VAL A 185 -6.85 18.39 7.21
C VAL A 185 -6.99 18.38 8.73
N ALA A 186 -5.88 18.20 9.45
CA ALA A 186 -5.87 18.20 10.90
C ALA A 186 -6.22 19.59 11.45
N SER A 187 -7.20 19.65 12.38
CA SER A 187 -7.56 20.89 13.06
C SER A 187 -6.61 21.23 14.22
N GLU A 188 -5.94 20.21 14.75
CA GLU A 188 -4.92 20.28 15.80
C GLU A 188 -3.78 19.30 15.47
N SER A 189 -2.64 19.41 16.14
CA SER A 189 -1.59 18.39 16.00
C SER A 189 -2.03 17.10 16.69
N ILE A 190 -1.87 15.97 16.01
CA ILE A 190 -2.31 14.65 16.47
C ILE A 190 -1.07 13.75 16.60
N GLY A 191 -0.89 13.13 17.77
CA GLY A 191 0.27 12.30 18.08
C GLY A 191 0.17 10.88 17.52
N VAL A 192 1.28 10.14 17.57
CA VAL A 192 1.31 8.71 17.23
C VAL A 192 0.44 7.93 18.21
N GLY A 193 -0.44 7.07 17.70
CA GLY A 193 -1.40 6.30 18.46
C GLY A 193 -2.70 7.04 18.81
N ASP A 194 -2.74 8.36 18.69
CA ASP A 194 -3.96 9.13 18.88
C ASP A 194 -4.94 8.87 17.74
N THR A 195 -6.24 8.90 18.05
CA THR A 195 -7.31 8.67 17.08
C THR A 195 -7.71 9.96 16.39
N ALA A 196 -7.56 10.02 15.07
CA ALA A 196 -7.96 11.17 14.26
C ALA A 196 -9.47 11.18 13.97
N LEU A 197 -10.06 9.99 13.84
CA LEU A 197 -11.47 9.78 13.55
C LEU A 197 -11.97 8.52 14.30
N GLU A 198 -13.14 8.60 14.92
CA GLU A 198 -13.83 7.50 15.59
C GLU A 198 -15.29 7.48 15.12
N ILE A 199 -15.71 6.36 14.52
CA ILE A 199 -17.02 6.22 13.86
C ILE A 199 -17.83 5.13 14.55
N PRO A 200 -19.00 5.44 15.11
CA PRO A 200 -19.90 4.42 15.65
C PRO A 200 -20.26 3.37 14.61
N GLU A 201 -20.24 2.09 14.98
CA GLU A 201 -20.55 0.97 14.07
C GLU A 201 -21.93 1.10 13.42
N SER A 202 -22.89 1.74 14.11
CA SER A 202 -24.24 2.00 13.59
C SER A 202 -24.30 2.95 12.37
N LEU A 203 -23.18 3.61 12.02
CA LEU A 203 -23.05 4.45 10.83
C LEU A 203 -22.32 3.75 9.68
N ILE A 204 -21.82 2.53 9.89
CA ILE A 204 -21.16 1.74 8.85
C ILE A 204 -22.23 1.10 7.99
N ILE A 205 -22.15 1.31 6.68
CA ILE A 205 -23.02 0.65 5.70
C ILE A 205 -22.36 -0.68 5.36
N SER A 206 -22.99 -1.78 5.79
CA SER A 206 -22.49 -3.14 5.65
C SER A 206 -23.61 -4.10 5.24
N GLU A 207 -23.26 -5.36 4.98
CA GLU A 207 -24.25 -6.41 4.72
C GLU A 207 -25.24 -6.58 5.89
N GLU A 208 -24.81 -6.38 7.13
CA GLU A 208 -25.71 -6.46 8.30
C GLU A 208 -26.80 -5.39 8.27
N LEU A 209 -26.48 -4.21 7.73
CA LEU A 209 -27.44 -3.14 7.48
C LEU A 209 -28.35 -3.48 6.29
N LEU A 210 -27.77 -4.02 5.21
CA LEU A 210 -28.51 -4.46 4.02
C LEU A 210 -29.60 -5.48 4.38
N CYS A 211 -29.30 -6.44 5.27
CA CYS A 211 -30.24 -7.49 5.71
C CYS A 211 -31.57 -6.96 6.27
N GLN A 212 -31.61 -5.69 6.67
CA GLN A 212 -32.81 -5.02 7.21
C GLN A 212 -33.62 -4.27 6.15
N SER A 213 -33.15 -4.26 4.90
CA SER A 213 -33.74 -3.49 3.80
C SER A 213 -34.72 -4.30 2.94
N GLU A 214 -35.62 -3.60 2.25
CA GLU A 214 -36.54 -4.21 1.27
C GLU A 214 -35.80 -4.85 0.08
N VAL A 215 -34.62 -4.33 -0.28
CA VAL A 215 -33.78 -4.87 -1.35
C VAL A 215 -33.32 -6.28 -1.00
N PHE A 216 -32.81 -6.49 0.22
CA PHE A 216 -32.40 -7.82 0.66
C PHE A 216 -33.58 -8.78 0.73
N LEU A 217 -34.71 -8.35 1.30
CA LEU A 217 -35.90 -9.20 1.40
C LEU A 217 -36.42 -9.66 0.04
N ALA A 218 -36.32 -8.81 -0.99
CA ALA A 218 -36.70 -9.15 -2.35
C ALA A 218 -35.69 -10.08 -3.05
N LEU A 219 -34.38 -9.88 -2.81
CA LEU A 219 -33.33 -10.51 -3.61
C LEU A 219 -32.63 -11.71 -2.97
N LYS A 220 -32.74 -11.93 -1.66
CA LYS A 220 -32.03 -13.00 -0.93
C LYS A 220 -32.15 -14.40 -1.54
N ASP A 221 -33.29 -14.71 -2.15
CA ASP A 221 -33.58 -16.02 -2.76
C ASP A 221 -33.72 -15.91 -4.30
N PHE A 222 -33.39 -14.76 -4.89
CA PHE A 222 -33.59 -14.47 -6.31
C PHE A 222 -32.28 -14.61 -7.09
N ASN A 223 -32.26 -15.54 -8.05
CA ASN A 223 -31.19 -15.71 -9.05
C ASN A 223 -29.74 -15.74 -8.51
N ASN A 224 -29.54 -16.16 -7.25
CA ASN A 224 -28.24 -16.20 -6.59
C ASN A 224 -27.46 -14.87 -6.64
N ILE A 225 -28.17 -13.74 -6.60
CA ILE A 225 -27.52 -12.42 -6.51
C ILE A 225 -26.71 -12.38 -5.20
N THR A 226 -25.45 -11.93 -5.27
CA THR A 226 -24.59 -11.88 -4.10
C THR A 226 -24.91 -10.69 -3.19
N SER A 227 -24.54 -10.78 -1.91
CA SER A 227 -24.72 -9.68 -0.96
C SER A 227 -23.98 -8.40 -1.39
N GLU A 228 -22.80 -8.53 -2.03
CA GLU A 228 -22.07 -7.38 -2.59
C GLU A 228 -22.86 -6.69 -3.70
N THR A 229 -23.45 -7.48 -4.62
CA THR A 229 -24.31 -6.94 -5.68
C THR A 229 -25.56 -6.26 -5.09
N MET A 230 -26.16 -6.86 -4.05
CA MET A 230 -27.30 -6.25 -3.37
C MET A 230 -26.95 -4.93 -2.66
N LEU A 231 -25.76 -4.82 -2.07
CA LEU A 231 -25.27 -3.59 -1.44
C LEU A 231 -25.12 -2.46 -2.46
N LEU A 232 -24.59 -2.79 -3.64
CA LEU A 232 -24.50 -1.87 -4.77
C LEU A 232 -25.88 -1.38 -5.21
N LEU A 233 -26.80 -2.31 -5.47
CA LEU A 233 -28.18 -2.01 -5.88
C LEU A 233 -28.93 -1.18 -4.82
N TRP A 234 -28.73 -1.50 -3.55
CA TRP A 234 -29.28 -0.74 -2.43
C TRP A 234 -28.73 0.69 -2.41
N SER A 235 -27.41 0.86 -2.58
CA SER A 235 -26.76 2.19 -2.57
C SER A 235 -27.22 3.05 -3.74
N MET A 236 -27.34 2.45 -4.93
CA MET A 236 -27.88 3.10 -6.12
C MET A 236 -29.28 3.66 -5.87
N ARG A 237 -30.15 2.91 -5.19
CA ARG A 237 -31.51 3.35 -4.83
C ARG A 237 -31.50 4.39 -3.72
N GLU A 238 -30.72 4.17 -2.65
CA GLU A 238 -30.69 5.05 -1.49
C GLU A 238 -30.21 6.46 -1.81
N ARG A 239 -29.37 6.63 -2.84
CA ARG A 239 -29.01 7.95 -3.39
C ARG A 239 -30.22 8.82 -3.72
N HIS A 240 -31.34 8.20 -4.12
CA HIS A 240 -32.57 8.90 -4.49
C HIS A 240 -33.65 8.87 -3.39
N ASN A 241 -33.35 8.26 -2.23
CA ASN A 241 -34.29 8.12 -1.13
C ASN A 241 -34.21 9.34 -0.17
N LEU A 242 -35.17 10.26 -0.28
CA LEU A 242 -35.22 11.47 0.54
C LEU A 242 -35.43 11.21 2.05
N SER A 243 -35.86 10.00 2.43
CA SER A 243 -36.06 9.58 3.81
C SER A 243 -34.89 8.73 4.34
N SER A 244 -33.82 8.57 3.55
CA SER A 244 -32.66 7.78 3.96
C SER A 244 -31.99 8.35 5.20
N LYS A 245 -31.61 7.48 6.15
CA LYS A 245 -30.71 7.83 7.25
C LYS A 245 -29.38 8.39 6.72
N PHE A 246 -28.94 7.90 5.57
CA PHE A 246 -27.65 8.24 4.95
C PHE A 246 -27.79 9.29 3.84
N LYS A 247 -28.93 9.98 3.76
CA LYS A 247 -29.18 11.02 2.75
C LYS A 247 -28.01 12.01 2.63
N THR A 248 -27.56 12.56 3.75
CA THR A 248 -26.46 13.55 3.77
C THR A 248 -25.13 12.97 3.28
N TYR A 249 -24.88 11.67 3.48
CA TYR A 249 -23.72 10.99 2.91
C TYR A 249 -23.84 10.89 1.40
N PHE A 250 -24.98 10.45 0.88
CA PHE A 250 -25.20 10.35 -0.57
C PHE A 250 -25.21 11.72 -1.29
N GLU A 251 -25.69 12.78 -0.64
CA GLU A 251 -25.65 14.15 -1.16
C GLU A 251 -24.23 14.74 -1.17
N ALA A 252 -23.33 14.26 -0.32
CA ALA A 252 -21.92 14.69 -0.28
C ALA A 252 -21.00 13.88 -1.21
N LEU A 253 -21.48 12.80 -1.81
CA LEU A 253 -20.75 12.02 -2.81
C LEU A 253 -20.71 12.78 -4.15
N PRO A 254 -19.67 12.54 -4.98
CA PRO A 254 -19.59 13.23 -6.25
C PRO A 254 -20.69 12.73 -7.20
N GLU A 255 -21.15 13.61 -8.10
CA GLU A 255 -22.17 13.23 -9.08
C GLU A 255 -21.69 12.13 -10.02
N ASN A 256 -20.40 12.20 -10.39
CA ASN A 256 -19.67 11.24 -11.22
C ASN A 256 -18.33 10.93 -10.55
N PHE A 257 -17.84 9.69 -10.66
CA PHE A 257 -16.49 9.35 -10.27
C PHE A 257 -15.55 9.46 -11.47
N ASN A 258 -14.31 9.83 -11.19
CA ASN A 258 -13.28 9.99 -12.21
C ASN A 258 -12.36 8.77 -12.23
N THR A 259 -12.90 7.55 -12.38
CA THR A 259 -12.10 6.31 -12.39
C THR A 259 -11.75 5.84 -13.81
N GLY A 260 -10.82 4.89 -13.92
CA GLY A 260 -10.51 4.21 -15.19
C GLY A 260 -11.74 3.60 -15.87
N LEU A 261 -12.74 3.18 -15.09
CA LEU A 261 -14.00 2.64 -15.62
C LEU A 261 -14.80 3.71 -16.39
N SER A 262 -14.58 4.98 -16.12
CA SER A 262 -15.20 6.13 -16.77
C SER A 262 -14.36 6.76 -17.89
N PHE A 263 -13.19 6.17 -18.23
CA PHE A 263 -12.35 6.68 -19.33
C PHE A 263 -13.08 6.71 -20.67
N GLY A 264 -12.93 7.84 -21.37
CA GLY A 264 -13.38 8.03 -22.74
C GLY A 264 -12.49 7.35 -23.77
N ILE A 265 -12.89 7.42 -25.04
CA ILE A 265 -12.19 6.78 -26.16
C ILE A 265 -10.75 7.31 -26.30
N ASP A 266 -10.57 8.62 -26.15
CA ASP A 266 -9.24 9.24 -26.30
C ASP A 266 -8.28 8.82 -25.17
N ALA A 267 -8.79 8.66 -23.94
CA ALA A 267 -7.99 8.17 -22.81
C ALA A 267 -7.61 6.68 -22.99
N LEU A 268 -8.53 5.87 -23.52
CA LEU A 268 -8.24 4.47 -23.87
C LEU A 268 -7.20 4.38 -25.00
N ALA A 269 -7.31 5.22 -26.03
CA ALA A 269 -6.31 5.28 -27.10
C ALA A 269 -4.93 5.70 -26.56
N ALA A 270 -4.87 6.62 -25.61
CA ALA A 270 -3.62 7.01 -24.96
C ALA A 270 -2.95 5.84 -24.22
N LEU A 271 -3.73 4.92 -23.63
CA LEU A 271 -3.23 3.73 -22.94
C LEU A 271 -2.80 2.57 -23.86
N GLU A 272 -3.03 2.66 -25.17
CA GLU A 272 -2.66 1.60 -26.11
C GLU A 272 -1.17 1.23 -25.97
N GLY A 273 -0.90 -0.08 -26.00
CA GLY A 273 0.42 -0.67 -25.75
C GLY A 273 0.74 -0.96 -24.28
N THR A 274 -0.15 -0.61 -23.35
CA THR A 274 0.00 -0.94 -21.91
C THR A 274 -0.95 -2.05 -21.48
N LEU A 275 -0.56 -2.85 -20.48
CA LEU A 275 -1.44 -3.87 -19.88
C LEU A 275 -2.73 -3.26 -19.29
N LEU A 276 -2.66 -2.02 -18.79
CA LEU A 276 -3.80 -1.32 -18.20
C LEU A 276 -4.93 -1.08 -19.22
N PHE A 277 -4.60 -0.91 -20.50
CA PHE A 277 -5.61 -0.79 -21.55
C PHE A 277 -6.51 -2.04 -21.58
N ASP A 278 -5.91 -3.22 -21.63
CA ASP A 278 -6.63 -4.49 -21.67
C ASP A 278 -7.43 -4.72 -20.37
N GLU A 279 -6.85 -4.41 -19.22
CA GLU A 279 -7.50 -4.52 -17.91
C GLU A 279 -8.77 -3.65 -17.83
N ILE A 280 -8.69 -2.38 -18.23
CA ILE A 280 -9.84 -1.45 -18.22
C ILE A 280 -10.90 -1.90 -19.22
N MET A 281 -10.51 -2.33 -20.42
CA MET A 281 -11.45 -2.82 -21.43
C MET A 281 -12.23 -4.05 -20.94
N GLN A 282 -11.53 -5.02 -20.34
CA GLN A 282 -12.15 -6.21 -19.76
C GLN A 282 -13.08 -5.84 -18.60
N ALA A 283 -12.66 -4.95 -17.71
CA ALA A 283 -13.49 -4.49 -16.59
C ALA A 283 -14.77 -3.79 -17.07
N LYS A 284 -14.68 -2.89 -18.05
CA LYS A 284 -15.85 -2.20 -18.64
C LYS A 284 -16.81 -3.19 -19.31
N GLN A 285 -16.28 -4.14 -20.08
CA GLN A 285 -17.09 -5.19 -20.71
C GLN A 285 -17.80 -6.06 -19.66
N HIS A 286 -17.10 -6.44 -18.60
CA HIS A 286 -17.66 -7.23 -17.52
C HIS A 286 -18.81 -6.51 -16.81
N LEU A 287 -18.64 -5.23 -16.46
CA LEU A 287 -19.70 -4.42 -15.86
C LEU A 287 -20.90 -4.27 -16.81
N ARG A 288 -20.64 -4.09 -18.11
CA ARG A 288 -21.71 -3.98 -19.10
C ARG A 288 -22.54 -5.25 -19.17
N GLN A 289 -21.89 -6.41 -19.19
CA GLN A 289 -22.57 -7.70 -19.18
C GLN A 289 -23.41 -7.88 -17.90
N GLN A 290 -22.84 -7.57 -16.73
CA GLN A 290 -23.59 -7.62 -15.46
C GLN A 290 -24.85 -6.75 -15.49
N TYR A 291 -24.76 -5.52 -16.01
CA TYR A 291 -25.91 -4.63 -16.14
C TYR A 291 -27.01 -5.24 -17.01
N GLU A 292 -26.63 -5.77 -18.18
CA GLU A 292 -27.56 -6.35 -19.15
C GLU A 292 -28.24 -7.62 -18.62
N ASP A 293 -27.55 -8.39 -17.78
CA ASP A 293 -28.10 -9.59 -17.14
C ASP A 293 -29.03 -9.26 -15.96
N LEU A 294 -28.69 -8.23 -15.17
CA LEU A 294 -29.42 -7.90 -13.94
C LEU A 294 -30.71 -7.12 -14.21
N PHE A 295 -30.60 -5.95 -14.87
CA PHE A 295 -31.67 -4.95 -14.81
C PHE A 295 -32.96 -5.32 -15.53
N PRO A 296 -32.95 -5.99 -16.70
CA PRO A 296 -34.19 -6.46 -17.32
C PRO A 296 -35.00 -7.36 -16.38
N LEU A 297 -34.33 -8.29 -15.69
CA LEU A 297 -34.98 -9.22 -14.76
C LEU A 297 -35.48 -8.51 -13.50
N LEU A 298 -34.66 -7.63 -12.91
CA LEU A 298 -35.01 -6.88 -11.71
C LEU A 298 -36.21 -5.96 -11.95
N CYS A 299 -36.22 -5.21 -13.05
CA CYS A 299 -37.31 -4.29 -13.39
C CYS A 299 -38.64 -5.00 -13.69
N ILE A 300 -38.59 -6.25 -14.17
CA ILE A 300 -39.81 -7.05 -14.46
C ILE A 300 -40.37 -7.66 -13.18
N ASN A 301 -39.51 -8.25 -12.34
CA ASN A 301 -39.96 -9.03 -11.18
C ASN A 301 -40.20 -8.15 -9.95
N PHE A 302 -39.54 -7.01 -9.83
CA PHE A 302 -39.63 -6.11 -8.68
C PHE A 302 -39.74 -4.62 -9.09
N PRO A 303 -40.73 -4.25 -9.91
CA PRO A 303 -40.84 -2.89 -10.48
C PRO A 303 -41.01 -1.78 -9.42
N GLU A 304 -41.55 -2.11 -8.25
CA GLU A 304 -41.71 -1.18 -7.12
C GLU A 304 -40.38 -0.83 -6.45
N ILE A 305 -39.41 -1.76 -6.49
CA ILE A 305 -38.09 -1.59 -5.89
C ILE A 305 -37.10 -1.07 -6.94
N PHE A 306 -37.16 -1.62 -8.16
CA PHE A 306 -36.27 -1.33 -9.29
C PHE A 306 -37.03 -0.62 -10.40
N ARG A 307 -37.16 0.70 -10.27
CA ARG A 307 -37.82 1.55 -11.27
C ARG A 307 -36.91 1.78 -12.47
N LYS A 308 -37.46 1.66 -13.68
CA LYS A 308 -36.71 1.78 -14.95
C LYS A 308 -35.98 3.11 -15.14
N ASP A 309 -36.49 4.19 -14.55
CA ASP A 309 -35.85 5.52 -14.59
C ASP A 309 -34.61 5.62 -13.68
N VAL A 310 -34.51 4.76 -12.66
CA VAL A 310 -33.35 4.67 -11.76
C VAL A 310 -32.36 3.60 -12.23
N CYS A 311 -32.87 2.50 -12.77
CA CYS A 311 -32.11 1.37 -13.30
C CYS A 311 -31.47 1.67 -14.65
N THR A 312 -30.64 2.71 -14.70
CA THR A 312 -29.88 3.14 -15.88
C THR A 312 -28.43 2.69 -15.78
N TRP A 313 -27.75 2.63 -16.92
CA TRP A 313 -26.31 2.30 -16.98
C TRP A 313 -25.48 3.24 -16.10
N ASP A 314 -25.76 4.54 -16.18
CA ASP A 314 -24.98 5.56 -15.45
C ASP A 314 -25.14 5.42 -13.93
N ASN A 315 -26.35 5.13 -13.44
CA ASN A 315 -26.59 4.91 -12.01
C ASN A 315 -25.95 3.60 -11.52
N PHE A 316 -25.96 2.55 -12.35
CA PHE A 316 -25.29 1.30 -12.03
C PHE A 316 -23.77 1.49 -11.96
N LEU A 317 -23.19 2.11 -12.99
CA LEU A 317 -21.75 2.40 -13.03
C LEU A 317 -21.34 3.28 -11.86
N TRP A 318 -22.10 4.34 -11.55
CA TRP A 318 -21.86 5.18 -10.39
C TRP A 318 -21.84 4.39 -9.08
N ALA A 319 -22.77 3.43 -8.92
CA ALA A 319 -22.80 2.59 -7.72
C ALA A 319 -21.62 1.60 -7.67
N CYS A 320 -21.20 1.03 -8.81
CA CYS A 320 -19.97 0.26 -8.90
C CYS A 320 -18.76 1.09 -8.44
N GLU A 321 -18.58 2.27 -9.03
CA GLU A 321 -17.45 3.17 -8.75
C GLU A 321 -17.45 3.65 -7.30
N LEU A 322 -18.61 3.92 -6.71
CA LEU A 322 -18.73 4.22 -5.27
C LEU A 322 -18.13 3.08 -4.42
N TRP A 323 -18.54 1.85 -4.65
CA TRP A 323 -18.06 0.73 -3.86
C TRP A 323 -16.58 0.42 -4.13
N TYR A 324 -16.11 0.54 -5.37
CA TYR A 324 -14.69 0.33 -5.69
C TYR A 324 -13.77 1.41 -5.11
N SER A 325 -14.20 2.67 -5.08
CA SER A 325 -13.36 3.79 -4.66
C SER A 325 -13.49 4.19 -3.18
N ASN A 326 -14.59 3.81 -2.49
CA ASN A 326 -14.86 4.25 -1.12
C ASN A 326 -15.11 3.12 -0.11
N SER A 327 -15.13 1.85 -0.54
CA SER A 327 -15.33 0.76 0.42
C SER A 327 -14.07 0.46 1.22
N MET A 328 -14.27 -0.09 2.41
CA MET A 328 -13.23 -0.51 3.35
C MET A 328 -13.56 -1.91 3.86
N MET A 329 -12.53 -2.75 4.00
CA MET A 329 -12.66 -4.03 4.68
C MET A 329 -12.67 -3.80 6.19
N VAL A 330 -13.79 -4.13 6.83
CA VAL A 330 -14.00 -3.91 8.27
C VAL A 330 -14.42 -5.21 8.95
N VAL A 331 -13.71 -5.57 10.02
CA VAL A 331 -14.17 -6.60 10.97
C VAL A 331 -15.15 -5.94 11.94
N LEU A 332 -16.43 -6.29 11.79
CA LEU A 332 -17.53 -5.80 12.62
C LEU A 332 -17.50 -6.43 14.03
N SER A 333 -18.33 -5.92 14.94
CA SER A 333 -18.51 -6.49 16.29
C SER A 333 -18.96 -7.94 16.27
N SER A 334 -19.60 -8.39 15.18
CA SER A 334 -19.98 -9.79 14.95
C SER A 334 -18.77 -10.72 14.71
N GLY A 335 -17.58 -10.16 14.48
CA GLY A 335 -16.38 -10.87 14.08
C GLY A 335 -16.29 -11.12 12.57
N LYS A 336 -17.33 -10.78 11.80
CA LYS A 336 -17.36 -10.93 10.34
C LYS A 336 -16.54 -9.83 9.67
N LEU A 337 -15.61 -10.24 8.82
CA LEU A 337 -14.94 -9.34 7.87
C LEU A 337 -15.91 -9.00 6.73
N SER A 338 -16.21 -7.72 6.56
CA SER A 338 -17.21 -7.24 5.59
C SER A 338 -16.67 -6.05 4.78
N THR A 339 -16.99 -6.00 3.50
CA THR A 339 -16.81 -4.81 2.67
C THR A 339 -17.87 -3.77 3.05
N CYS A 340 -17.45 -2.58 3.47
CA CYS A 340 -18.34 -1.58 4.03
C CYS A 340 -18.09 -0.20 3.42
N LEU A 341 -19.13 0.62 3.28
CA LEU A 341 -18.94 2.07 3.15
C LEU A 341 -18.93 2.67 4.55
N VAL A 342 -17.94 3.53 4.81
CA VAL A 342 -17.74 4.17 6.11
C VAL A 342 -17.89 5.69 5.91
N PRO A 343 -19.09 6.26 6.12
CA PRO A 343 -19.34 7.69 6.00
C PRO A 343 -18.33 8.51 6.81
N VAL A 344 -18.00 9.72 6.36
CA VAL A 344 -16.92 10.58 6.88
C VAL A 344 -15.51 10.03 6.62
N ALA A 345 -15.22 8.76 6.92
CA ALA A 345 -13.89 8.19 6.65
C ALA A 345 -13.55 8.14 5.15
N GLY A 346 -14.57 7.98 4.28
CA GLY A 346 -14.41 8.05 2.82
C GLY A 346 -13.98 9.42 2.25
N LEU A 347 -13.78 10.43 3.10
CA LEU A 347 -13.25 11.75 2.71
C LEU A 347 -11.72 11.87 2.87
N LEU A 348 -11.07 10.89 3.52
CA LEU A 348 -9.62 10.86 3.71
C LEU A 348 -8.95 10.31 2.44
N ASN A 349 -7.95 11.04 1.93
CA ASN A 349 -7.20 10.64 0.74
C ASN A 349 -6.09 9.63 1.03
N HIS A 350 -5.56 9.04 -0.04
CA HIS A 350 -4.41 8.16 0.00
C HIS A 350 -3.05 8.88 -0.10
N SER A 351 -2.02 8.26 0.47
CA SER A 351 -0.61 8.61 0.25
C SER A 351 0.26 7.36 0.39
N VAL A 352 1.39 7.33 -0.33
CA VAL A 352 2.45 6.33 -0.14
C VAL A 352 3.07 6.39 1.27
N SER A 353 2.96 7.52 1.96
CA SER A 353 3.39 7.72 3.34
C SER A 353 2.22 8.17 4.24
N PRO A 354 1.23 7.29 4.46
CA PRO A 354 -0.02 7.66 5.11
C PRO A 354 0.17 7.98 6.59
N HIS A 355 -0.76 8.75 7.15
CA HIS A 355 -0.82 9.00 8.59
C HIS A 355 -1.54 7.86 9.31
N ILE A 356 -2.59 7.30 8.70
CA ILE A 356 -3.38 6.20 9.23
C ILE A 356 -3.08 4.94 8.40
N LEU A 357 -2.40 3.98 9.00
CA LEU A 357 -2.04 2.72 8.33
C LEU A 357 -2.92 1.55 8.77
N ASN A 358 -3.20 1.47 10.06
CA ASN A 358 -3.86 0.35 10.71
C ASN A 358 -5.26 0.77 11.18
N TYR A 359 -6.27 0.30 10.45
CA TYR A 359 -7.70 0.48 10.73
C TYR A 359 -8.46 -0.78 10.26
N GLY A 360 -9.79 -0.75 10.29
CA GLY A 360 -10.60 -1.86 9.74
C GLY A 360 -11.03 -2.90 10.77
N ARG A 361 -11.00 -2.59 12.06
CA ARG A 361 -11.62 -3.41 13.11
C ARG A 361 -12.40 -2.55 14.08
N VAL A 362 -13.65 -2.91 14.31
CA VAL A 362 -14.49 -2.29 15.33
C VAL A 362 -13.95 -2.65 16.71
N ASP A 363 -13.75 -1.64 17.53
CA ASP A 363 -13.39 -1.78 18.94
C ASP A 363 -14.61 -2.26 19.73
N GLU A 364 -14.48 -3.42 20.37
CA GLU A 364 -15.60 -4.09 21.03
C GLU A 364 -16.18 -3.28 22.20
N ALA A 365 -15.32 -2.58 22.96
CA ALA A 365 -15.72 -1.83 24.15
C ALA A 365 -16.48 -0.56 23.80
N THR A 366 -16.06 0.14 22.74
CA THR A 366 -16.67 1.41 22.30
C THR A 366 -17.70 1.23 21.19
N LYS A 367 -17.79 0.05 20.56
CA LYS A 367 -18.63 -0.23 19.38
C LYS A 367 -18.41 0.79 18.26
N SER A 368 -17.14 1.10 18.02
CA SER A 368 -16.71 2.11 17.05
C SER A 368 -15.49 1.65 16.24
N LEU A 369 -15.40 2.10 15.00
CA LEU A 369 -14.22 1.98 14.16
C LEU A 369 -13.30 3.17 14.40
N LYS A 370 -12.05 2.91 14.81
CA LYS A 370 -11.06 3.94 15.11
C LYS A 370 -10.01 4.04 14.01
N PHE A 371 -9.55 5.26 13.77
CA PHE A 371 -8.48 5.59 12.82
C PHE A 371 -7.29 6.21 13.57
N PRO A 372 -6.45 5.38 14.23
CA PRO A 372 -5.27 5.85 14.95
C PRO A 372 -4.13 6.24 14.00
N LEU A 373 -3.34 7.23 14.41
CA LEU A 373 -2.17 7.66 13.65
C LEU A 373 -0.97 6.73 13.85
N SER A 374 -0.39 6.31 12.74
CA SER A 374 0.89 5.58 12.66
C SER A 374 2.09 6.53 12.58
N ARG A 375 1.89 7.78 12.14
CA ARG A 375 2.88 8.87 12.26
C ARG A 375 2.15 10.16 12.64
N PRO A 376 2.81 11.12 13.32
CA PRO A 376 2.12 12.35 13.73
C PRO A 376 1.62 13.14 12.52
N CYS A 377 0.51 13.86 12.72
CA CYS A 377 -0.06 14.79 11.74
C CYS A 377 -0.06 16.18 12.37
N ASP A 378 0.63 17.13 11.75
CA ASP A 378 0.75 18.49 12.29
C ASP A 378 -0.55 19.30 12.01
N ALA A 379 -0.90 20.25 12.89
CA ALA A 379 -2.07 21.10 12.66
C ALA A 379 -1.99 21.81 11.30
N GLY A 380 -3.04 21.68 10.47
CA GLY A 380 -3.06 22.21 9.11
C GLY A 380 -2.44 21.29 8.04
N GLU A 381 -1.88 20.13 8.41
CA GLU A 381 -1.43 19.09 7.48
C GLU A 381 -2.62 18.22 7.00
N GLN A 382 -2.59 17.82 5.73
CA GLN A 382 -3.57 16.85 5.22
C GLN A 382 -3.34 15.49 5.88
N CYS A 383 -4.37 14.95 6.52
CA CYS A 383 -4.33 13.62 7.09
C CYS A 383 -4.68 12.60 5.98
N PHE A 384 -3.82 11.59 5.82
CA PHE A 384 -3.95 10.58 4.78
C PHE A 384 -4.16 9.20 5.39
N LEU A 385 -4.95 8.34 4.76
CA LEU A 385 -5.07 6.93 5.11
C LEU A 385 -4.49 6.03 4.01
N SER A 386 -4.04 4.82 4.38
CA SER A 386 -3.57 3.84 3.39
C SER A 386 -4.75 3.14 2.74
N TYR A 387 -4.97 3.28 1.42
CA TYR A 387 -6.02 2.50 0.73
C TYR A 387 -5.63 1.02 0.60
N GLY A 388 -4.33 0.74 0.61
CA GLY A 388 -3.79 -0.60 0.47
C GLY A 388 -2.41 -0.56 -0.15
N LYS A 389 -1.95 -1.73 -0.58
CA LYS A 389 -0.68 -1.95 -1.28
C LYS A 389 -0.96 -2.09 -2.78
N HIS A 390 -1.41 -1.00 -3.39
CA HIS A 390 -1.93 -1.04 -4.75
C HIS A 390 -0.93 -0.44 -5.76
N PRO A 391 -0.71 -1.10 -6.91
CA PRO A 391 0.00 -0.49 -8.02
C PRO A 391 -0.82 0.65 -8.63
N GLY A 392 -0.15 1.51 -9.39
CA GLY A 392 -0.75 2.61 -10.12
C GLY A 392 -1.88 2.17 -11.04
N SER A 393 -1.78 0.99 -11.68
CA SER A 393 -2.85 0.43 -12.53
C SER A 393 -4.16 0.26 -11.78
N HIS A 394 -4.09 -0.28 -10.55
CA HIS A 394 -5.24 -0.46 -9.68
C HIS A 394 -5.81 0.89 -9.19
N LEU A 395 -4.93 1.81 -8.80
CA LEU A 395 -5.34 3.14 -8.32
C LEU A 395 -6.00 3.97 -9.44
N VAL A 396 -5.48 3.92 -10.67
CA VAL A 396 -6.12 4.53 -11.85
C VAL A 396 -7.48 3.89 -12.11
N THR A 397 -7.53 2.56 -12.16
CA THR A 397 -8.76 1.83 -12.51
C THR A 397 -9.90 2.09 -11.54
N PHE A 398 -9.65 1.99 -10.24
CA PHE A 398 -10.72 1.95 -9.24
C PHE A 398 -10.83 3.23 -8.39
N TYR A 399 -9.79 4.06 -8.34
CA TYR A 399 -9.78 5.28 -7.53
C TYR A 399 -9.59 6.56 -8.34
N GLY A 400 -9.11 6.48 -9.58
CA GLY A 400 -9.02 7.63 -10.46
C GLY A 400 -7.84 8.56 -10.24
N PHE A 401 -6.72 8.06 -9.72
CA PHE A 401 -5.53 8.87 -9.50
C PHE A 401 -4.24 8.03 -9.52
N LEU A 402 -3.12 8.71 -9.74
CA LEU A 402 -1.79 8.19 -9.40
C LEU A 402 -1.26 8.87 -8.13
N PRO A 403 -0.66 8.11 -7.22
CA PRO A 403 -0.13 8.68 -5.99
C PRO A 403 1.05 9.62 -6.29
N ARG A 404 1.22 10.63 -5.44
CA ARG A 404 2.42 11.47 -5.47
C ARG A 404 3.60 10.74 -4.83
N GLY A 405 4.78 10.95 -5.41
CA GLY A 405 6.02 10.30 -4.98
C GLY A 405 6.16 8.89 -5.55
N ASP A 406 7.27 8.24 -5.23
CA ASP A 406 7.56 6.91 -5.75
C ASP A 406 6.74 5.84 -5.04
N ASN A 407 5.79 5.23 -5.75
CA ASN A 407 5.01 4.12 -5.23
C ASN A 407 5.81 2.82 -5.35
N PRO A 408 6.20 2.17 -4.25
CA PRO A 408 7.03 0.96 -4.30
C PRO A 408 6.31 -0.25 -4.91
N TYR A 409 4.99 -0.15 -5.09
CA TYR A 409 4.15 -1.19 -5.67
C TYR A 409 3.98 -1.06 -7.19
N ASP A 410 4.54 -0.01 -7.81
CA ASP A 410 4.54 0.14 -9.27
C ASP A 410 5.57 -0.80 -9.89
N VAL A 411 5.09 -1.95 -10.37
CA VAL A 411 5.91 -3.00 -10.98
C VAL A 411 5.42 -3.36 -12.37
N ILE A 412 6.35 -3.78 -13.22
CA ILE A 412 6.08 -4.34 -14.54
C ILE A 412 6.34 -5.85 -14.45
N PRO A 413 5.31 -6.69 -14.63
CA PRO A 413 5.51 -8.14 -14.70
C PRO A 413 6.23 -8.52 -16.00
N LEU A 414 7.06 -9.55 -15.93
CA LEU A 414 7.84 -10.10 -17.03
C LEU A 414 7.65 -11.60 -17.07
N ASP A 415 7.00 -12.09 -18.11
CA ASP A 415 6.88 -13.52 -18.35
C ASP A 415 8.05 -13.98 -19.22
N LEU A 416 8.89 -14.84 -18.64
CA LEU A 416 10.08 -15.39 -19.30
C LEU A 416 9.87 -16.89 -19.56
N ASP A 417 10.03 -17.28 -20.82
CA ASP A 417 10.01 -18.67 -21.24
C ASP A 417 11.42 -19.24 -21.26
N THR A 418 11.68 -20.26 -20.45
CA THR A 418 12.92 -21.04 -20.55
C THR A 418 12.65 -22.37 -21.22
N SER A 419 13.27 -22.61 -22.37
CA SER A 419 13.36 -23.95 -22.94
C SER A 419 14.49 -24.70 -22.23
N ALA A 420 14.13 -25.71 -21.42
CA ALA A 420 15.11 -26.68 -20.97
C ALA A 420 15.41 -27.65 -22.12
N ASP A 421 16.58 -27.54 -22.74
CA ASP A 421 17.11 -28.64 -23.54
C ASP A 421 17.55 -29.73 -22.57
N GLU A 422 16.72 -30.76 -22.39
CA GLU A 422 17.19 -32.01 -21.77
C GLU A 422 18.21 -32.64 -22.72
N GLU A 423 19.51 -32.40 -22.48
CA GLU A 423 20.59 -33.21 -23.01
C GLU A 423 20.54 -34.62 -22.38
N ASP A 424 19.52 -35.42 -22.73
CA ASP A 424 19.71 -36.86 -22.82
C ASP A 424 18.79 -37.46 -23.89
N GLY A 425 19.38 -38.17 -24.83
CA GLY A 425 18.74 -38.57 -26.07
C GLY A 425 17.67 -39.65 -25.87
N ALA A 426 16.42 -39.26 -25.60
CA ALA A 426 15.22 -40.01 -26.01
C ALA A 426 13.94 -39.18 -25.78
N ALA A 427 13.26 -38.84 -26.88
CA ALA A 427 11.94 -38.18 -26.96
C ALA A 427 11.91 -36.67 -26.59
N GLN A 428 11.87 -35.83 -27.62
CA GLN A 428 11.59 -34.39 -27.51
C GLN A 428 10.19 -34.17 -26.92
N SER A 429 10.15 -33.92 -25.62
CA SER A 429 9.05 -33.28 -24.91
C SER A 429 9.57 -31.93 -24.45
N MET A 430 9.38 -30.87 -25.24
CA MET A 430 9.68 -29.50 -24.80
C MET A 430 8.71 -29.14 -23.67
N SER A 431 9.19 -29.20 -22.42
CA SER A 431 8.50 -28.61 -21.28
C SER A 431 8.96 -27.15 -21.17
N THR A 432 8.19 -26.22 -21.71
CA THR A 432 8.40 -24.79 -21.45
C THR A 432 7.91 -24.49 -20.05
N SER A 433 8.81 -24.17 -19.11
CA SER A 433 8.42 -23.59 -17.83
C SER A 433 8.38 -22.08 -17.98
N GLN A 434 7.17 -21.51 -17.94
CA GLN A 434 6.99 -20.07 -17.88
C GLN A 434 7.26 -19.61 -16.44
N THR A 435 8.15 -18.64 -16.27
CA THR A 435 8.43 -18.03 -14.97
C THR A 435 8.10 -16.55 -15.02
N THR A 436 7.31 -16.07 -14.06
CA THR A 436 6.95 -14.65 -13.95
C THR A 436 7.91 -13.96 -13.00
N HIS A 437 8.61 -12.96 -13.52
CA HIS A 437 9.45 -12.04 -12.78
C HIS A 437 8.84 -10.64 -12.77
N MET A 438 9.44 -9.71 -12.02
CA MET A 438 8.96 -8.34 -11.91
C MET A 438 10.14 -7.38 -11.98
N VAL A 439 9.91 -6.19 -12.52
CA VAL A 439 10.84 -5.05 -12.42
C VAL A 439 10.13 -3.80 -11.92
N ARG A 440 10.90 -2.85 -11.41
CA ARG A 440 10.42 -1.53 -10.96
C ARG A 440 11.48 -0.48 -11.26
N GLY A 441 11.14 0.79 -11.06
CA GLY A 441 12.07 1.90 -11.27
C GLY A 441 13.39 1.71 -10.52
N THR A 442 14.52 1.84 -11.21
CA THR A 442 15.85 1.61 -10.62
C THR A 442 16.18 2.62 -9.50
N TRP A 443 15.50 3.77 -9.47
CA TRP A 443 15.60 4.77 -8.41
C TRP A 443 15.11 4.30 -7.04
N LEU A 444 14.33 3.21 -6.99
CA LEU A 444 13.93 2.56 -5.75
C LEU A 444 14.98 1.58 -5.22
N SER A 445 16.00 1.24 -6.01
CA SER A 445 17.07 0.34 -5.61
C SER A 445 18.24 1.09 -4.96
N ARG A 446 18.84 0.48 -3.94
CA ARG A 446 20.08 0.96 -3.31
C ARG A 446 21.34 0.34 -3.90
N SER A 447 21.18 -0.70 -4.72
CA SER A 447 22.28 -1.49 -5.30
C SER A 447 22.37 -1.24 -6.80
N GLY A 448 22.94 -0.10 -7.18
CA GLY A 448 23.05 0.33 -8.58
C GLY A 448 24.25 -0.23 -9.36
N GLY A 449 25.21 -0.86 -8.67
CA GLY A 449 26.41 -1.45 -9.31
C GLY A 449 26.30 -2.95 -9.55
N PHE A 450 27.37 -3.56 -10.07
CA PHE A 450 27.53 -5.02 -10.11
C PHE A 450 27.26 -5.62 -8.73
N PRO A 451 26.55 -6.76 -8.62
CA PRO A 451 25.97 -7.57 -9.70
C PRO A 451 24.50 -7.23 -10.01
N MET A 452 23.99 -6.08 -9.57
CA MET A 452 22.56 -5.81 -9.44
C MET A 452 22.00 -4.76 -10.40
N TYR A 453 22.73 -3.70 -10.73
CA TYR A 453 22.30 -2.67 -11.71
C TYR A 453 20.94 -2.04 -11.42
N GLY A 454 20.52 -2.01 -10.17
CA GLY A 454 19.19 -1.53 -9.77
C GLY A 454 18.04 -2.51 -10.05
N LEU A 455 18.32 -3.71 -10.56
CA LEU A 455 17.35 -4.77 -10.86
C LEU A 455 17.24 -5.81 -9.72
N PRO A 456 16.15 -6.59 -9.64
CA PRO A 456 15.94 -7.55 -8.55
C PRO A 456 16.79 -8.82 -8.70
N GLN A 457 17.31 -9.32 -7.56
CA GLN A 457 18.22 -10.47 -7.51
C GLN A 457 17.59 -11.74 -8.09
N PRO A 458 16.32 -12.08 -7.80
CA PRO A 458 15.69 -13.26 -8.38
C PRO A 458 15.68 -13.26 -9.91
N LEU A 459 15.41 -12.10 -10.54
CA LEU A 459 15.45 -11.95 -12.01
C LEU A 459 16.86 -12.16 -12.56
N LEU A 460 17.85 -11.50 -11.98
CA LEU A 460 19.22 -11.60 -12.47
C LEU A 460 19.80 -13.00 -12.26
N SER A 461 19.49 -13.64 -11.13
CA SER A 461 19.87 -15.04 -10.87
C SER A 461 19.23 -15.98 -11.89
N HIS A 462 17.95 -15.79 -12.22
CA HIS A 462 17.26 -16.57 -13.24
C HIS A 462 17.91 -16.40 -14.61
N LEU A 463 18.13 -15.16 -15.06
CA LEU A 463 18.75 -14.87 -16.36
C LEU A 463 20.19 -15.40 -16.44
N ARG A 464 20.99 -15.25 -15.39
CA ARG A 464 22.35 -15.82 -15.33
C ARG A 464 22.32 -17.34 -15.45
N ALA A 465 21.38 -18.00 -14.78
CA ALA A 465 21.23 -19.45 -14.88
C ALA A 465 20.81 -19.87 -16.30
N ALA A 466 19.84 -19.18 -16.90
CA ALA A 466 19.36 -19.46 -18.25
C ALA A 466 20.44 -19.24 -19.33
N LEU A 467 21.32 -18.25 -19.14
CA LEU A 467 22.41 -17.93 -20.06
C LEU A 467 23.69 -18.79 -19.82
N GLY A 468 23.71 -19.63 -18.79
CA GLY A 468 24.92 -20.37 -18.39
C GLY A 468 26.02 -19.48 -17.80
N CYS A 469 25.68 -18.27 -17.37
CA CYS A 469 26.57 -17.21 -16.88
C CYS A 469 26.61 -17.13 -15.34
N GLY A 470 26.58 -18.29 -14.65
CA GLY A 470 26.67 -18.36 -13.20
C GLY A 470 27.97 -17.76 -12.64
N LEU A 471 27.89 -17.18 -11.45
CA LEU A 471 29.05 -16.66 -10.71
C LEU A 471 29.48 -17.68 -9.66
N ASP A 472 30.55 -18.43 -9.94
CA ASP A 472 31.15 -19.38 -9.00
C ASP A 472 32.51 -18.85 -8.49
N GLU A 473 32.98 -19.33 -7.34
CA GLU A 473 34.29 -18.93 -6.77
C GLU A 473 35.49 -19.24 -7.70
N SER A 474 35.30 -20.06 -8.72
CA SER A 474 36.31 -20.46 -9.70
C SER A 474 36.30 -19.64 -11.00
N THR A 475 35.32 -18.75 -11.20
CA THR A 475 35.16 -17.96 -12.44
C THR A 475 36.26 -16.90 -12.55
N THR A 476 36.95 -16.81 -13.70
CA THR A 476 38.02 -15.81 -13.87
C THR A 476 37.44 -14.40 -14.03
N GLU A 477 38.24 -13.37 -13.70
CA GLU A 477 37.79 -11.96 -13.88
C GLU A 477 37.39 -11.64 -15.33
N ALA A 478 38.04 -12.27 -16.31
CA ALA A 478 37.69 -12.12 -17.71
C ALA A 478 36.33 -12.78 -18.04
N ASP A 479 36.08 -13.98 -17.51
CA ASP A 479 34.81 -14.68 -17.71
C ASP A 479 33.66 -13.97 -16.97
N ILE A 480 33.91 -13.36 -15.80
CA ILE A 480 32.92 -12.52 -15.10
C ILE A 480 32.49 -11.35 -15.97
N LYS A 481 33.45 -10.64 -16.58
CA LYS A 481 33.14 -9.50 -17.46
C LYS A 481 32.37 -9.92 -18.71
N GLU A 482 32.76 -11.02 -19.33
CA GLU A 482 32.05 -11.52 -20.51
C GLU A 482 30.62 -11.98 -20.17
N ASN A 483 30.46 -12.74 -19.08
CA ASN A 483 29.15 -13.16 -18.59
C ASN A 483 28.24 -11.97 -18.25
N ASP A 484 28.82 -10.93 -17.66
CA ASP A 484 28.09 -9.72 -17.30
C ASP A 484 27.72 -8.88 -18.53
N ARG A 485 28.60 -8.81 -19.55
CA ARG A 485 28.30 -8.23 -20.87
C ARG A 485 27.10 -8.94 -21.51
N VAL A 486 27.12 -10.27 -21.58
CA VAL A 486 26.03 -11.08 -22.18
C VAL A 486 24.71 -10.87 -21.45
N LEU A 487 24.72 -10.81 -20.11
CA LEU A 487 23.54 -10.51 -19.31
C LEU A 487 22.97 -9.12 -19.61
N LEU A 488 23.83 -8.09 -19.65
CA LEU A 488 23.41 -6.70 -19.91
C LEU A 488 22.85 -6.54 -21.33
N GLU A 489 23.50 -7.15 -22.33
CA GLU A 489 23.00 -7.18 -23.71
C GLU A 489 21.64 -7.89 -23.80
N THR A 490 21.45 -8.99 -23.06
CA THR A 490 20.16 -9.69 -22.99
C THR A 490 19.08 -8.81 -22.37
N LEU A 491 19.35 -8.15 -21.25
CA LEU A 491 18.42 -7.20 -20.63
C LEU A 491 18.04 -6.07 -21.59
N LEU A 492 19.01 -5.48 -22.29
CA LEU A 492 18.74 -4.44 -23.29
C LEU A 492 17.90 -4.96 -24.45
N SER A 493 18.10 -6.21 -24.88
CA SER A 493 17.28 -6.82 -25.94
C SER A 493 15.82 -7.01 -25.52
N ILE A 494 15.54 -7.15 -24.22
CA ILE A 494 14.18 -7.24 -23.66
C ILE A 494 13.56 -5.84 -23.55
N PHE A 495 14.27 -4.88 -22.94
CA PHE A 495 13.67 -3.60 -22.57
C PHE A 495 13.70 -2.52 -23.65
N ASN A 496 14.62 -2.57 -24.63
CA ASN A 496 14.62 -1.59 -25.72
C ASN A 496 13.34 -1.65 -26.57
N PRO A 497 12.85 -2.82 -27.02
CA PRO A 497 11.57 -2.90 -27.72
C PRO A 497 10.40 -2.36 -26.88
N MET A 498 10.35 -2.71 -25.58
CA MET A 498 9.31 -2.21 -24.67
C MET A 498 9.33 -0.68 -24.55
N LEU A 499 10.52 -0.06 -24.60
CA LEU A 499 10.66 1.40 -24.56
C LEU A 499 10.27 2.07 -25.88
N GLU A 500 10.54 1.41 -27.02
CA GLU A 500 10.15 1.86 -28.36
C GLU A 500 8.62 1.86 -28.53
N ASP A 501 7.93 0.87 -27.96
CA ASP A 501 6.46 0.76 -27.97
C ASP A 501 5.75 1.82 -27.11
N LEU A 502 6.49 2.53 -26.24
CA LEU A 502 5.97 3.59 -25.37
C LEU A 502 6.59 4.94 -25.73
N PRO A 503 6.17 5.60 -26.83
CA PRO A 503 6.76 6.85 -27.28
C PRO A 503 6.58 8.00 -26.27
N GLU A 504 7.43 9.03 -26.37
CA GLU A 504 7.29 10.24 -25.55
C GLU A 504 6.02 11.01 -25.91
N THR A 505 5.32 11.44 -24.86
CA THR A 505 4.14 12.28 -24.97
C THR A 505 4.56 13.73 -25.26
N ASP A 506 3.92 14.40 -26.23
CA ASP A 506 4.13 15.83 -26.48
C ASP A 506 3.42 16.68 -25.39
N GLU A 507 4.18 17.54 -24.70
CA GLU A 507 3.65 18.42 -23.64
C GLU A 507 2.56 19.39 -24.13
N SER A 508 2.56 19.74 -25.42
CA SER A 508 1.56 20.64 -26.00
C SER A 508 0.15 20.01 -26.06
N ASP A 509 0.06 18.69 -26.17
CA ASP A 509 -1.23 17.97 -26.15
C ASP A 509 -1.80 17.86 -24.73
N ARG A 510 -0.93 17.92 -23.71
CA ARG A 510 -1.28 17.68 -22.30
C ARG A 510 -2.03 18.85 -21.67
N GLU A 511 -1.72 20.10 -21.99
CA GLU A 511 -2.35 21.26 -21.33
C GLU A 511 -3.87 21.32 -21.59
N SER A 512 -4.30 21.06 -22.83
CA SER A 512 -5.71 21.08 -23.24
C SER A 512 -6.48 19.78 -23.01
N ALA A 513 -5.80 18.69 -22.64
CA ALA A 513 -6.42 17.38 -22.48
C ALA A 513 -7.45 17.33 -21.32
N SER A 514 -8.44 16.45 -21.47
CA SER A 514 -9.39 16.11 -20.41
C SER A 514 -8.69 15.38 -19.25
N TRP A 515 -9.37 15.28 -18.10
CA TRP A 515 -8.78 14.69 -16.89
C TRP A 515 -8.38 13.23 -17.08
N ASP A 516 -9.17 12.46 -17.84
CA ASP A 516 -8.97 11.03 -18.09
C ASP A 516 -7.81 10.80 -19.06
N VAL A 517 -7.71 11.61 -20.12
CA VAL A 517 -6.55 11.59 -21.04
C VAL A 517 -5.28 11.96 -20.29
N LYS A 518 -5.30 12.99 -19.43
CA LYS A 518 -4.16 13.35 -18.58
C LYS A 518 -3.73 12.18 -17.71
N LEU A 519 -4.66 11.55 -17.00
CA LEU A 519 -4.35 10.43 -16.12
C LEU A 519 -3.83 9.20 -16.88
N ALA A 520 -4.38 8.92 -18.06
CA ALA A 520 -3.88 7.88 -18.96
C ALA A 520 -2.43 8.14 -19.40
N LEU A 521 -2.13 9.37 -19.80
CA LEU A 521 -0.77 9.79 -20.18
C LEU A 521 0.19 9.75 -18.99
N ASP A 522 -0.23 10.22 -17.81
CA ASP A 522 0.56 10.14 -16.57
C ASP A 522 0.95 8.68 -16.25
N TYR A 523 0.02 7.74 -16.42
CA TYR A 523 0.29 6.31 -16.23
C TYR A 523 1.26 5.76 -17.28
N LYS A 524 1.09 6.12 -18.54
CA LYS A 524 1.98 5.70 -19.63
C LYS A 524 3.40 6.25 -19.44
N ASP A 525 3.52 7.51 -19.04
CA ASP A 525 4.79 8.15 -18.69
C ASP A 525 5.48 7.41 -17.52
N LEU A 526 4.73 7.00 -16.50
CA LEU A 526 5.25 6.20 -15.39
C LEU A 526 5.84 4.86 -15.88
N GLN A 527 5.12 4.13 -16.74
CA GLN A 527 5.62 2.88 -17.32
C GLN A 527 6.90 3.11 -18.15
N ARG A 528 6.89 4.15 -18.99
CA ARG A 528 8.06 4.55 -19.78
C ARG A 528 9.25 4.91 -18.88
N MET A 529 9.02 5.65 -17.80
CA MET A 529 10.06 6.02 -16.83
C MET A 529 10.70 4.79 -16.19
N ILE A 530 9.90 3.81 -15.76
CA ILE A 530 10.41 2.56 -15.18
C ILE A 530 11.34 1.87 -16.19
N ILE A 531 10.86 1.62 -17.41
CA ILE A 531 11.62 0.91 -18.46
C ILE A 531 12.88 1.71 -18.85
N SER A 532 12.74 3.02 -19.06
CA SER A 532 13.86 3.91 -19.39
C SER A 532 14.95 3.90 -18.33
N SER A 533 14.57 3.87 -17.04
CA SER A 533 15.53 3.79 -15.94
C SER A 533 16.34 2.49 -15.92
N ILE A 534 15.73 1.38 -16.37
CA ILE A 534 16.38 0.09 -16.51
C ILE A 534 17.35 0.11 -17.70
N VAL A 535 16.88 0.56 -18.87
CA VAL A 535 17.71 0.69 -20.08
C VAL A 535 18.93 1.58 -19.81
N THR A 536 18.73 2.71 -19.13
CA THR A 536 19.80 3.63 -18.77
C THR A 536 20.82 2.99 -17.83
N SER A 537 20.35 2.26 -16.81
CA SER A 537 21.21 1.54 -15.86
C SER A 537 22.04 0.46 -16.57
N CYS A 538 21.41 -0.38 -17.40
CA CYS A 538 22.08 -1.44 -18.14
C CYS A 538 23.08 -0.90 -19.16
N THR A 539 22.73 0.16 -19.89
CA THR A 539 23.64 0.80 -20.87
C THR A 539 24.86 1.38 -20.17
N SER A 540 24.65 2.10 -19.07
CA SER A 540 25.74 2.68 -18.27
C SER A 540 26.64 1.59 -17.69
N ALA A 541 26.08 0.47 -17.25
CA ALA A 541 26.85 -0.67 -16.77
C ALA A 541 27.70 -1.27 -17.90
N LEU A 542 27.11 -1.47 -19.09
CA LEU A 542 27.78 -2.09 -20.25
C LEU A 542 28.98 -1.27 -20.76
N GLU A 543 28.93 0.06 -20.66
CA GLU A 543 30.06 0.94 -20.98
C GLU A 543 31.25 0.77 -20.03
N ASN A 544 31.02 0.25 -18.82
CA ASN A 544 32.01 0.08 -17.76
C ASN A 544 32.53 -1.37 -17.62
N VAL A 545 32.00 -2.32 -18.39
CA VAL A 545 32.40 -3.74 -18.46
C VAL A 545 33.41 -3.94 -19.58
#